data_AF-A0A1Y2AGV7-F1
#
_entry.id   AF-A0A1Y2AGV7-F1
#
_cell.length_a   1.000
_cell.length_b   1.000
_cell.length_c   1.000
_cell.angle_alpha   90.00
_cell.angle_beta   90.00
_cell.angle_gamma   90.00
#
_symmetry.space_group_name_H-M   'P 1'
#
loop_
_entity.id
_entity.type
_entity.pdbx_description
1 polymer ?
#
loop_
_entity_poly.entity_id
_entity_poly.type
_entity_poly.pdbx_seq_one_letter_code
_entity_poly.pdbx_strand_id
1 'polypeptide(L)'
;MDIYQIDNACVNLYTFPEQDKRVEAEKYLKMLFPTFNDSSTSENEINSPSTDGGPFETIQKCHSVLEQTESAYTQLYIINLLQELTIHWQIYDVEQKINMSMKFIH
;
A
#
# COMPACT_ATOMS: atom_id res chain seq x y z
N MET A 1 9.10 3.43 9.69
CA MET A 1 8.06 2.39 9.52
C MET A 1 8.67 1.08 9.95
N ASP A 2 8.01 0.29 10.81
CA ASP A 2 8.57 -0.96 11.29
C ASP A 2 8.26 -2.09 10.30
N ILE A 3 9.26 -2.49 9.51
CA ILE A 3 9.13 -3.53 8.48
C ILE A 3 8.71 -4.88 9.10
N TYR A 4 9.15 -5.18 10.33
CA TYR A 4 8.80 -6.41 11.02
C TYR A 4 7.31 -6.50 11.33
N GLN A 5 6.66 -5.36 11.61
CA GLN A 5 5.21 -5.34 11.84
C GLN A 5 4.43 -5.58 10.55
N ILE A 6 4.91 -5.07 9.40
CA ILE A 6 4.32 -5.34 8.09
C ILE A 6 4.47 -6.82 7.74
N ASP A 7 5.66 -7.38 7.96
CA ASP A 7 5.94 -8.79 7.70
C ASP A 7 5.03 -9.71 8.51
N ASN A 8 4.92 -9.46 9.82
CA ASN A 8 4.04 -10.22 10.69
C ASN A 8 2.57 -10.09 10.27
N ALA A 9 2.12 -8.90 9.87
CA ALA A 9 0.76 -8.72 9.37
C ALA A 9 0.52 -9.49 8.07
N CYS A 10 1.46 -9.46 7.11
CA CYS A 10 1.34 -10.20 5.86
C CYS A 10 1.35 -11.71 6.10
N VAL A 11 2.20 -12.21 7.00
CA VAL A 11 2.20 -13.62 7.42
C VAL A 11 0.84 -14.00 8.02
N ASN A 12 0.32 -13.19 8.95
CA ASN A 12 -0.98 -13.45 9.58
C ASN A 12 -2.10 -13.48 8.53
N LEU A 13 -2.10 -12.53 7.60
CA LEU A 13 -3.10 -12.44 6.54
C LEU A 13 -3.16 -13.71 5.67
N TYR A 14 -2.01 -14.27 5.28
CA TYR A 14 -1.96 -15.40 4.35
C TYR A 14 -1.89 -16.77 5.00
N THR A 15 -1.45 -16.89 6.25
CA THR A 15 -1.14 -18.18 6.87
C THR A 15 -1.98 -18.53 8.08
N PHE A 16 -2.54 -17.55 8.79
CA PHE A 16 -3.30 -17.87 10.01
C PHE A 16 -4.67 -18.46 9.67
N PRO A 17 -5.07 -19.55 10.35
CA PRO A 17 -6.37 -20.18 10.13
C PRO A 17 -7.53 -19.37 10.73
N GLU A 18 -7.28 -18.63 11.83
CA GLU A 18 -8.30 -17.84 12.49
C GLU A 18 -8.69 -16.60 11.67
N GLN A 19 -9.98 -16.48 11.35
CA GLN A 19 -10.51 -15.36 10.58
C GLN A 19 -10.25 -14.01 11.27
N ASP A 20 -10.41 -13.93 12.60
CA ASP A 20 -10.24 -12.68 13.34
C ASP A 20 -8.82 -12.12 13.21
N LYS A 21 -7.81 -13.00 13.19
CA LYS A 21 -6.41 -12.62 13.03
C LYS A 21 -6.10 -12.13 11.62
N ARG A 22 -6.72 -12.73 10.61
CA ARG A 22 -6.62 -12.25 9.22
C ARG A 22 -7.27 -10.89 9.05
N VAL A 23 -8.46 -10.68 9.63
CA VAL A 23 -9.18 -9.40 9.57
C VAL A 23 -8.42 -8.29 10.29
N GLU A 24 -7.84 -8.59 11.46
CA GLU A 24 -6.98 -7.65 12.20
C GLU A 24 -5.77 -7.23 11.35
N ALA A 25 -5.09 -8.20 10.73
CA ALA A 25 -3.96 -7.94 9.85
C ALA A 25 -4.35 -7.14 8.60
N GLU A 26 -5.47 -7.49 7.96
CA GLU A 26 -6.00 -6.77 6.79
C GLU A 26 -6.31 -5.31 7.13
N LYS A 27 -6.96 -5.08 8.28
CA LYS A 27 -7.28 -3.72 8.75
C LYS A 27 -6.01 -2.90 8.99
N TYR A 28 -5.00 -3.49 9.62
CA TYR A 28 -3.72 -2.84 9.83
C TYR A 28 -3.03 -2.48 8.51
N LEU A 29 -3.00 -3.42 7.56
CA LEU A 29 -2.37 -3.21 6.26
C LEU A 29 -3.11 -2.14 5.42
N LYS A 30 -4.44 -2.15 5.41
CA LYS A 30 -5.24 -1.10 4.73
C LYS A 30 -5.01 0.29 5.31
N MET A 31 -4.90 0.40 6.64
CA MET A 31 -4.57 1.68 7.29
C MET A 31 -3.18 2.20 6.89
N LEU A 32 -2.22 1.29 6.66
CA LEU A 32 -0.88 1.66 6.24
C LEU A 32 -0.75 1.95 4.75
N PHE A 33 -1.59 1.34 3.93
CA PHE A 33 -1.52 1.41 2.47
C PHE A 33 -2.88 1.77 1.87
N PRO A 34 -3.34 3.01 2.08
CA PRO A 34 -4.64 3.46 1.57
C PRO A 34 -4.70 3.43 0.03
N THR A 35 -5.83 3.00 -0.53
CA THR A 35 -6.08 2.99 -1.98
C THR A 35 -7.19 3.98 -2.40
N PHE A 36 -7.52 3.99 -3.69
CA PHE A 36 -8.59 4.84 -4.24
C PHE A 36 -9.97 4.56 -3.62
N ASN A 37 -10.21 3.31 -3.18
CA ASN A 37 -11.47 2.92 -2.54
C ASN A 37 -11.60 3.50 -1.12
N ASP A 38 -10.47 3.70 -0.44
CA ASP A 38 -10.44 4.32 0.89
C ASP A 38 -10.52 5.85 0.82
N SER A 39 -10.10 6.43 -0.31
CA SER A 39 -10.08 7.89 -0.53
C SER A 39 -11.43 8.46 -1.04
N SER A 40 -12.32 7.62 -1.54
CA SER A 40 -13.60 8.03 -2.15
C SER A 40 -14.79 8.10 -1.17
N THR A 41 -14.57 7.78 0.10
CA THR A 41 -15.60 7.83 1.16
C THR A 41 -15.48 9.04 2.11
N SER A 42 -14.55 9.97 1.86
CA SER A 42 -14.31 11.14 2.71
C SER A 42 -14.68 12.47 2.03
N GLU A 43 -15.97 12.68 1.72
CA GLU A 43 -16.50 13.99 1.28
C GLU A 43 -16.50 15.09 2.38
N ASN A 44 -15.75 14.95 3.49
CA ASN A 44 -15.85 15.86 4.64
C ASN A 44 -14.53 16.19 5.35
N GLU A 45 -13.44 16.44 4.61
CA GLU A 45 -12.26 17.11 5.19
C GLU A 45 -11.85 18.34 4.36
N ILE A 46 -12.70 19.36 4.41
CA ILE A 46 -12.33 20.73 4.06
C ILE A 46 -11.61 21.31 5.29
N ASN A 47 -10.28 21.47 5.19
CA ASN A 47 -9.36 22.11 6.15
C ASN A 47 -8.62 21.20 7.17
N SER A 48 -7.89 20.21 6.69
CA SER A 48 -6.73 19.66 7.42
C SER A 48 -5.48 19.80 6.55
N PRO A 49 -4.40 20.49 6.98
CA PRO A 49 -3.13 20.42 6.28
C PRO A 49 -2.57 19.01 6.49
N SER A 50 -2.09 18.37 5.43
CA SER A 50 -1.35 17.11 5.44
C SER A 50 -2.08 15.89 6.02
N THR A 51 -2.98 15.28 5.24
CA THR A 51 -3.20 13.84 5.34
C THR A 51 -2.18 13.17 4.41
N ASP A 52 -0.99 12.87 4.95
CA ASP A 52 0.00 11.98 4.31
C ASP A 52 -0.70 10.64 3.97
N GLY A 53 -0.87 10.30 2.68
CA GLY A 53 -1.36 8.98 2.29
C GLY A 53 -2.35 8.91 1.13
N GLY A 54 -2.05 9.55 -0.01
CA GLY A 54 -2.78 9.29 -1.25
C GLY A 54 -2.27 8.02 -1.96
N PRO A 55 -2.97 7.57 -3.03
CA PRO A 55 -2.58 6.39 -3.81
C PRO A 55 -1.14 6.44 -4.35
N PHE A 56 -0.65 7.63 -4.71
CA PHE A 56 0.71 7.82 -5.21
C PHE A 56 1.75 7.67 -4.08
N GLU A 57 1.48 8.24 -2.90
CA GLU A 57 2.33 8.07 -1.71
C GLU A 57 2.34 6.61 -1.27
N THR A 58 1.21 5.90 -1.35
CA THR A 58 1.13 4.46 -1.12
C THR A 58 2.03 3.68 -2.08
N ILE A 59 2.07 4.03 -3.37
CA ILE A 59 3.00 3.42 -4.33
C ILE A 59 4.45 3.65 -3.91
N GLN A 60 4.83 4.88 -3.57
CA GLN A 60 6.20 5.17 -3.13
C GLN A 60 6.59 4.35 -1.90
N LYS A 61 5.67 4.24 -0.94
CA LYS A 61 5.83 3.45 0.28
C LYS A 61 5.95 1.95 -0.01
N CYS A 62 5.17 1.43 -0.95
CA CYS A 62 5.27 0.05 -1.43
C CYS A 62 6.67 -0.24 -1.97
N HIS A 63 7.23 0.65 -2.79
CA HIS A 63 8.60 0.49 -3.28
C HIS A 63 9.62 0.48 -2.14
N SER A 64 9.52 1.41 -1.17
CA SER A 64 10.41 1.43 -0.02
C SER A 64 10.32 0.16 0.84
N VAL A 65 9.14 -0.45 0.96
CA VAL A 65 8.95 -1.72 1.66
C VAL A 65 9.60 -2.87 0.89
N LEU A 66 9.43 -2.92 -0.44
CA LEU A 66 10.07 -3.94 -1.28
C LEU A 66 11.60 -3.87 -1.25
N GLU A 67 12.17 -2.68 -1.13
CA GLU A 67 13.62 -2.47 -0.98
C GLU A 67 14.17 -3.02 0.35
N GLN A 68 13.31 -3.23 1.36
CA GLN A 68 13.71 -3.61 2.73
C GLN A 68 13.27 -5.02 3.15
N THR A 69 12.19 -5.55 2.57
CA THR A 69 11.58 -6.81 3.01
C THR A 69 12.24 -8.04 2.38
N GLU A 70 12.55 -9.02 3.22
CA GLU A 70 12.92 -10.38 2.80
C GLU A 70 11.74 -11.37 2.85
N SER A 71 10.60 -10.95 3.43
CA SER A 71 9.39 -11.77 3.53
C SER A 71 8.69 -11.93 2.18
N ALA A 72 8.58 -13.18 1.71
CA ALA A 72 7.84 -13.52 0.49
C ALA A 72 6.34 -13.14 0.57
N TYR A 73 5.74 -13.20 1.77
CA TYR A 73 4.35 -12.80 1.98
C TYR A 73 4.15 -11.29 1.83
N THR A 74 5.11 -10.51 2.32
CA THR A 74 5.11 -9.06 2.16
C THR A 74 5.33 -8.68 0.70
N GLN A 75 6.28 -9.32 0.02
CA GLN A 75 6.49 -9.13 -1.41
C GLN A 75 5.20 -9.42 -2.20
N LEU A 76 4.53 -10.53 -1.92
CA LEU A 76 3.26 -10.89 -2.56
C LEU A 76 2.16 -9.85 -2.31
N TYR A 77 1.97 -9.43 -1.05
CA TYR A 77 0.98 -8.41 -0.71
C TYR A 77 1.23 -7.10 -1.46
N ILE A 78 2.46 -6.61 -1.40
CA ILE A 78 2.83 -5.31 -1.98
C ILE A 78 2.75 -5.34 -3.51
N ILE A 79 3.13 -6.43 -4.16
CA ILE A 79 2.99 -6.56 -5.62
C ILE A 79 1.52 -6.50 -6.04
N ASN A 80 0.63 -7.23 -5.35
CA ASN A 80 -0.80 -7.21 -5.65
C ASN A 80 -1.40 -5.81 -5.46
N LEU A 81 -1.00 -5.13 -4.39
CA LEU A 81 -1.41 -3.76 -4.10
C LEU A 81 -0.92 -2.77 -5.17
N LEU A 82 0.34 -2.88 -5.60
CA LEU A 82 0.88 -2.05 -6.68
C LEU A 82 0.11 -2.27 -7.99
N GLN A 83 -0.29 -3.51 -8.30
CA GLN A 83 -1.14 -3.79 -9.46
C GLN A 83 -2.49 -3.09 -9.35
N GLU A 84 -3.17 -3.17 -8.19
CA GLU A 84 -4.44 -2.47 -7.94
C GLU A 84 -4.30 -0.96 -8.17
N LEU A 85 -3.28 -0.35 -7.56
CA LEU A 85 -3.06 1.10 -7.66
C LEU A 85 -2.72 1.55 -9.09
N THR A 86 -2.06 0.69 -9.87
CA THR A 86 -1.63 1.02 -11.24
C THR A 86 -2.76 0.87 -12.27
N ILE A 87 -3.82 0.11 -11.98
CA ILE A 87 -5.00 0.01 -12.87
C ILE A 87 -5.60 1.41 -13.13
N HIS A 88 -5.53 2.31 -12.15
CA HIS A 88 -6.00 3.68 -12.26
C HIS A 88 -4.98 4.64 -12.93
N TRP A 89 -4.12 4.13 -13.81
CA TRP A 89 -3.04 4.87 -14.47
C TRP A 89 -3.44 6.25 -15.00
N GLN A 90 -4.66 6.40 -15.52
CA GLN A 90 -5.16 7.64 -16.10
C GLN A 90 -5.28 8.79 -15.09
N ILE A 91 -5.42 8.49 -13.80
CA ILE A 91 -5.61 9.48 -12.72
C ILE A 91 -4.30 10.20 -12.37
N TYR A 92 -3.16 9.53 -12.54
CA TYR A 92 -1.85 10.12 -12.22
C TYR A 92 -1.42 11.16 -13.25
N ASP A 93 -0.74 12.20 -12.77
CA ASP A 93 -0.11 13.18 -13.66
C ASP A 93 1.11 12.58 -14.38
N VAL A 94 1.67 13.34 -15.33
CA VAL A 94 2.80 12.87 -16.14
C VAL A 94 4.06 12.63 -15.29
N GLU A 95 4.31 13.46 -14.28
CA GLU A 95 5.50 13.35 -13.43
C GLU A 95 5.43 12.11 -12.52
N GLN A 96 4.27 11.86 -11.92
CA GLN A 96 3.97 10.66 -11.13
C GLN A 96 4.17 9.39 -11.97
N LYS A 97 3.66 9.37 -13.20
CA LYS A 97 3.83 8.25 -14.14
C LYS A 97 5.30 7.98 -14.46
N ILE A 98 6.10 9.02 -14.68
CA ILE A 98 7.54 8.90 -14.91
C ILE A 98 8.23 8.30 -13.68
N ASN A 99 7.93 8.82 -12.49
CA ASN A 99 8.51 8.35 -11.23
C ASN A 99 8.19 6.87 -10.95
N MET A 100 6.96 6.43 -11.22
CA MET A 100 6.57 5.02 -11.10
C MET A 100 7.33 4.13 -12.09
N SER A 101 7.61 4.62 -13.30
CA SER A 101 8.23 3.84 -14.37
C SER A 101 9.75 3.71 -14.23
N MET A 102 10.41 4.74 -13.66
CA MET A 102 11.88 4.77 -13.51
C MET A 102 12.40 3.78 -12.47
N LYS A 103 11.61 3.44 -11.45
CA LYS A 103 12.00 2.47 -10.41
C LYS A 103 12.04 1.01 -10.88
N PHE A 104 11.59 0.69 -12.09
CA PHE A 104 11.62 -0.67 -12.66
C PHE A 104 12.84 -0.96 -13.55
N ILE A 105 13.70 0.03 -13.80
CA ILE A 105 14.88 -0.11 -14.66
C ILE A 105 16.14 -0.06 -13.78
N HIS A 106 16.55 -1.20 -13.21
CA HIS A 106 17.92 -1.47 -12.75
C HIS A 106 18.23 -2.95 -12.96
#